data_AF-A0A3D8I174-F1
#
_entry.id   AF-A0A3D8I174-F1
#
_cell.length_a   1.000
_cell.length_b   1.000
_cell.length_c   1.000
_cell.angle_alpha   90.00
_cell.angle_beta   90.00
_cell.angle_gamma   90.00
#
_symmetry.space_group_name_H-M   'P 1'
#
loop_
_entity.id
_entity.type
_entity.pdbx_description
1 polymer ?
#
loop_
_entity_poly.entity_id
_entity_poly.type
_entity_poly.pdbx_seq_one_letter_code
_entity_poly.pdbx_strand_id
1 'polypeptide(L)'
;MFYKIIFIIFIFIINTNANDMINKKDWIAGVVKLDINFNNGAFKSMFGFFVDEDTIITSSTITNIGFPLDINIKIKDDDTDLIICIAKARLLANDTNKSLAMLKITNYTDDYCNYSNKKLYHQEIIKNQKIQIPDYKKPLKRDTINPKSPFFYKNYMHTIAIEQGVPYFDKDYNLIGISSNNKIIKIDEIISFIHNIKSKDIK
;
A
#
# COMPACT_ATOMS: atom_id res chain seq x y z
N MET A 1 -10.16 15.20 -70.14
CA MET A 1 -10.60 15.73 -68.83
C MET A 1 -10.44 14.59 -67.82
N PHE A 2 -9.27 14.26 -67.26
CA PHE A 2 -8.36 15.05 -66.43
C PHE A 2 -9.09 16.01 -65.49
N TYR A 3 -9.35 15.57 -64.25
CA TYR A 3 -9.17 16.24 -62.96
C TYR A 3 -10.13 15.66 -61.89
N LYS A 4 -9.54 14.97 -60.92
CA LYS A 4 -9.98 14.63 -59.54
C LYS A 4 -9.22 13.34 -59.16
N ILE A 5 -7.90 13.30 -59.28
CA ILE A 5 -6.94 13.80 -58.29
C ILE A 5 -7.45 13.59 -56.86
N ILE A 6 -6.97 12.48 -56.28
CA ILE A 6 -6.33 12.44 -54.97
C ILE A 6 -7.10 13.24 -53.92
N PHE A 7 -8.10 12.61 -53.33
CA PHE A 7 -8.52 12.96 -51.98
C PHE A 7 -8.37 11.71 -51.10
N ILE A 8 -7.15 11.57 -50.57
CA ILE A 8 -6.94 11.21 -49.17
C ILE A 8 -7.45 9.79 -48.82
N ILE A 9 -6.69 8.72 -49.05
CA ILE A 9 -5.59 8.24 -48.15
C ILE A 9 -5.50 9.01 -46.82
N PHE A 10 -6.60 9.11 -46.08
CA PHE A 10 -6.68 9.21 -44.62
C PHE A 10 -8.04 8.58 -44.23
N ILE A 11 -8.19 7.28 -44.47
CA ILE A 11 -8.99 6.54 -43.51
C ILE A 11 -8.06 6.39 -42.32
N PHE A 12 -8.26 7.33 -41.40
CA PHE A 12 -7.68 7.38 -40.08
C PHE A 12 -7.44 5.96 -39.56
N ILE A 13 -6.16 5.60 -39.48
CA ILE A 13 -5.68 4.80 -38.37
C ILE A 13 -6.07 5.65 -37.15
N ILE A 14 -7.26 5.40 -36.60
CA ILE A 14 -7.57 5.85 -35.26
C ILE A 14 -6.67 5.00 -34.40
N ASN A 15 -5.44 5.50 -34.21
CA ASN A 15 -4.66 5.25 -33.03
C ASN A 15 -5.56 5.77 -31.90
N THR A 16 -6.45 4.90 -31.41
CA THR A 16 -6.97 5.09 -30.07
C THR A 16 -5.74 4.90 -29.19
N ASN A 17 -5.02 5.99 -28.96
CA ASN A 17 -4.45 6.22 -27.65
C ASN A 17 -5.65 6.16 -26.71
N ALA A 18 -6.00 4.94 -26.31
CA ALA A 18 -6.77 4.72 -25.12
C ALA A 18 -5.95 5.43 -24.05
N ASN A 19 -6.39 6.63 -23.67
CA ASN A 19 -6.00 7.21 -22.42
C ASN A 19 -6.26 6.11 -21.40
N ASP A 20 -5.18 5.54 -20.86
CA ASP A 20 -5.20 4.55 -19.79
C ASP A 20 -5.85 5.24 -18.59
N MET A 21 -7.18 5.30 -18.57
CA MET A 21 -7.97 5.74 -17.43
C MET A 21 -7.70 4.73 -16.32
N ILE A 22 -7.02 5.19 -15.28
CA ILE A 22 -6.84 4.48 -14.02
C ILE A 22 -8.22 3.98 -13.60
N ASN A 23 -8.38 2.66 -13.56
CA ASN A 23 -9.60 1.99 -13.16
C ASN A 23 -9.81 2.14 -11.65
N LYS A 24 -11.04 2.45 -11.25
CA LYS A 24 -11.43 2.65 -9.85
C LYS A 24 -11.12 1.44 -8.95
N LYS A 25 -10.88 0.25 -9.52
CA LYS A 25 -10.48 -0.99 -8.83
C LYS A 25 -8.97 -1.15 -8.57
N ASP A 26 -8.17 -0.12 -8.81
CA ASP A 26 -6.72 -0.27 -8.89
C ASP A 26 -5.96 -0.18 -7.57
N TRP A 27 -6.66 -0.13 -6.43
CA TRP A 27 -6.00 -0.21 -5.13
C TRP A 27 -5.52 -1.64 -4.86
N ILE A 28 -4.28 -1.76 -4.38
CA ILE A 28 -3.71 -3.07 -4.06
C ILE A 28 -4.28 -3.53 -2.71
N ALA A 29 -5.05 -4.62 -2.72
CA ALA A 29 -5.64 -5.18 -1.52
C ALA A 29 -4.59 -5.39 -0.41
N GLY A 30 -4.85 -4.82 0.77
CA GLY A 30 -3.93 -4.86 1.92
C GLY A 30 -2.93 -3.71 2.02
N VAL A 31 -2.98 -2.75 1.09
CA VAL A 31 -2.21 -1.50 1.20
C VAL A 31 -2.99 -0.48 1.99
N VAL A 32 -2.32 0.17 2.94
CA VAL A 32 -2.83 1.33 3.67
C VAL A 32 -2.02 2.56 3.34
N LYS A 33 -2.70 3.71 3.29
CA LYS A 33 -2.08 5.03 3.30
C LYS A 33 -1.83 5.45 4.75
N LEU A 34 -0.62 5.92 5.01
CA LEU A 34 -0.18 6.44 6.29
C LEU A 34 -0.05 7.95 6.17
N ASP A 35 -0.93 8.69 6.84
CA ASP A 35 -0.84 10.14 6.96
C ASP A 35 -0.18 10.47 8.31
N ILE A 36 1.04 11.00 8.26
CA ILE A 36 1.94 11.13 9.39
C ILE A 36 2.15 12.60 9.72
N ASN A 37 1.83 12.96 10.96
CA ASN A 37 2.16 14.25 11.55
C ASN A 37 3.42 14.12 12.41
N PHE A 38 4.35 15.05 12.29
CA PHE A 38 5.60 15.06 13.05
C PHE A 38 5.56 16.10 14.17
N ASN A 39 6.39 15.89 15.19
CA ASN A 39 6.52 16.81 16.33
C ASN A 39 6.96 18.24 15.93
N ASN A 40 7.62 18.40 14.79
CA ASN A 40 8.04 19.68 14.23
C ASN A 40 6.95 20.34 13.35
N GLY A 41 5.74 19.81 13.34
CA GLY A 41 4.63 20.31 12.51
C GLY A 41 4.71 19.90 11.03
N ALA A 42 5.72 19.13 10.63
CA ALA A 42 5.78 18.59 9.28
C ALA A 42 4.72 17.50 9.05
N PHE A 43 4.41 17.28 7.77
CA PHE A 43 3.47 16.25 7.32
C PHE A 43 4.13 15.39 6.24
N LYS A 44 3.87 14.08 6.27
CA LYS A 44 4.27 13.14 5.22
C LYS A 44 3.17 12.11 4.99
N SER A 45 2.92 11.78 3.73
CA SER A 45 2.15 10.59 3.37
C SER A 45 3.09 9.50 2.86
N MET A 46 2.80 8.26 3.23
CA MET A 46 3.48 7.07 2.71
C MET A 46 2.52 5.87 2.75
N PHE A 47 3.02 4.68 2.43
CA PHE A 47 2.21 3.46 2.41
C PHE A 47 2.71 2.44 3.43
N GLY A 48 1.89 1.44 3.69
CA GLY A 48 2.27 0.25 4.44
C GLY A 48 1.28 -0.87 4.15
N PHE A 49 1.44 -1.98 4.87
CA PHE A 49 0.49 -3.07 4.81
C PHE A 49 0.35 -3.78 6.15
N PHE A 50 -0.85 -4.31 6.40
CA PHE A 50 -1.14 -5.13 7.57
C PHE A 50 -0.50 -6.51 7.44
N VAL A 51 0.25 -6.91 8.47
CA VAL A 51 0.77 -8.28 8.61
C VAL A 51 -0.09 -9.14 9.52
N ASP A 52 -0.85 -8.49 10.41
CA ASP A 52 -1.87 -9.08 11.26
C ASP A 52 -2.93 -8.00 11.57
N GLU A 53 -3.72 -8.18 12.63
CA GLU A 53 -4.86 -7.32 12.94
C GLU A 53 -4.48 -5.99 13.62
N ASP A 54 -3.25 -5.86 14.11
CA ASP A 54 -2.81 -4.66 14.83
C ASP A 54 -1.43 -4.13 14.40
N THR A 55 -0.76 -4.81 13.48
CA THR A 55 0.62 -4.48 13.08
C THR A 55 0.72 -4.18 11.59
N ILE A 56 1.46 -3.11 11.28
CA ILE A 56 1.74 -2.66 9.91
C ILE A 56 3.24 -2.69 9.66
N ILE A 57 3.65 -3.14 8.46
CA ILE A 57 5.01 -2.98 7.96
C ILE A 57 5.06 -1.82 6.96
N THR A 58 6.12 -1.02 7.08
CA THR A 58 6.37 0.13 6.21
C THR A 58 7.87 0.38 6.05
N SER A 59 8.24 1.42 5.30
CA SER A 59 9.61 1.85 5.11
C SER A 59 10.18 2.53 6.36
N SER A 60 11.47 2.29 6.66
CA SER A 60 12.18 3.00 7.73
C SER A 60 12.29 4.51 7.51
N THR A 61 12.01 4.98 6.29
CA THR A 61 12.02 6.40 5.95
C THR A 61 10.90 7.18 6.64
N ILE A 62 10.01 6.50 7.38
CA ILE A 62 8.99 7.12 8.22
C ILE A 62 9.57 8.13 9.21
N THR A 63 10.83 7.96 9.65
CA THR A 63 11.48 8.86 10.61
C THR A 63 12.46 9.86 9.97
N ASN A 64 12.55 9.95 8.63
CA ASN A 64 13.61 10.73 7.97
C ASN A 64 13.55 12.24 8.23
N ILE A 65 12.37 12.76 8.59
CA ILE A 65 12.15 14.19 8.82
C ILE A 65 11.79 14.52 10.28
N GLY A 66 11.92 13.55 11.18
CA GLY A 66 11.59 13.68 12.60
C GLY A 66 10.95 12.42 13.18
N PHE A 67 10.57 12.49 14.45
CA PHE A 67 9.82 11.41 15.09
C PHE A 67 8.31 11.56 14.82
N PRO A 68 7.62 10.51 14.32
CA PRO A 68 6.18 10.54 14.13
C PRO A 68 5.42 10.81 15.43
N LEU A 69 4.58 11.84 15.44
CA LEU A 69 3.71 12.18 16.57
C LEU A 69 2.37 11.46 16.48
N ASP A 70 1.74 11.49 15.30
CA ASP A 70 0.44 10.86 15.04
C ASP A 70 0.47 10.23 13.65
N ILE A 71 -0.07 9.02 13.54
CA ILE A 71 -0.12 8.27 12.27
C ILE A 71 -1.55 7.81 12.05
N ASN A 72 -2.23 8.44 11.09
CA ASN A 72 -3.56 8.02 10.66
C ASN A 72 -3.42 6.94 9.60
N ILE A 73 -4.10 5.82 9.82
CA ILE A 73 -4.18 4.71 8.89
C ILE A 73 -5.45 4.87 8.08
N LYS A 74 -5.27 4.98 6.77
CA LYS A 74 -6.34 5.13 5.80
C LYS A 74 -6.34 3.98 4.83
N ILE A 75 -7.53 3.53 4.45
CA ILE A 75 -7.72 2.41 3.55
C ILE A 75 -8.82 2.74 2.56
N LYS A 76 -8.75 2.17 1.36
CA LYS A 76 -9.90 2.20 0.45
C LYS A 76 -10.93 1.22 0.96
N ASP A 77 -12.13 1.72 1.22
CA ASP A 77 -13.29 0.91 1.51
C ASP A 77 -13.91 0.40 0.21
N ASP A 78 -14.12 -0.90 0.14
CA ASP A 78 -14.67 -1.58 -1.02
C ASP A 78 -16.18 -1.31 -1.16
N ASP A 79 -16.88 -1.02 -0.06
CA ASP A 79 -18.32 -0.78 -0.06
C ASP A 79 -18.66 0.64 -0.56
N THR A 80 -17.91 1.65 -0.11
CA THR A 80 -18.18 3.06 -0.44
C THR A 80 -17.31 3.62 -1.54
N ASP A 81 -16.28 2.89 -1.98
CA ASP A 81 -15.23 3.38 -2.92
C ASP A 81 -14.45 4.62 -2.39
N LEU A 82 -14.56 4.94 -1.11
CA LEU A 82 -13.90 6.08 -0.47
C LEU A 82 -12.62 5.64 0.24
N ILE A 83 -11.67 6.57 0.37
CA ILE A 83 -10.53 6.40 1.28
C ILE A 83 -10.98 6.90 2.65
N ILE A 84 -11.10 5.98 3.61
CA ILE A 84 -11.58 6.26 4.96
C ILE A 84 -10.46 6.05 5.98
N CYS A 85 -10.54 6.76 7.09
CA CYS A 85 -9.72 6.49 8.26
C CYS A 85 -10.26 5.28 9.02
N ILE A 86 -9.36 4.38 9.43
CA ILE A 86 -9.75 3.15 10.15
C ILE A 86 -9.10 3.04 11.52
N ALA A 87 -7.93 3.64 11.70
CA ALA A 87 -7.17 3.53 12.92
C ALA A 87 -6.10 4.61 13.03
N LYS A 88 -5.58 4.77 14.24
CA LYS A 88 -4.33 5.44 14.54
C LYS A 88 -3.27 4.42 14.93
N ALA A 89 -2.02 4.75 14.62
CA ALA A 89 -0.87 3.92 14.94
C ALA A 89 0.26 4.72 15.60
N ARG A 90 1.15 3.99 16.26
CA ARG A 90 2.45 4.49 16.72
C ARG A 90 3.57 3.67 16.11
N LEU A 91 4.74 4.29 15.96
CA LEU A 91 5.97 3.60 15.61
C LEU A 91 6.36 2.62 16.73
N LEU A 92 6.42 1.33 16.41
CA LEU A 92 6.83 0.28 17.33
C LEU A 92 8.34 0.02 17.21
N ALA A 93 8.83 -0.09 15.98
CA ALA A 93 10.24 -0.33 15.70
C ALA A 93 10.66 0.31 14.37
N ASN A 94 11.93 0.72 14.28
CA ASN A 94 12.53 1.25 13.06
C ASN A 94 13.95 0.70 12.92
N ASP A 95 14.19 -0.09 11.87
CA ASP A 95 15.50 -0.64 11.54
C ASP A 95 15.96 -0.04 10.20
N THR A 96 16.79 0.99 10.30
CA THR A 96 17.32 1.70 9.13
C THR A 96 18.27 0.84 8.31
N ASN A 97 18.95 -0.13 8.93
CA ASN A 97 19.87 -1.05 8.24
C ASN A 97 19.09 -2.00 7.32
N LYS A 98 17.97 -2.57 7.82
CA LYS A 98 17.04 -3.35 7.01
C LYS A 98 16.11 -2.50 6.15
N SER A 99 16.13 -1.18 6.37
CA SER A 99 15.21 -0.24 5.76
C SER A 99 13.73 -0.58 6.02
N LEU A 100 13.39 -1.08 7.21
CA LEU A 100 12.02 -1.47 7.57
C LEU A 100 11.58 -0.80 8.87
N ALA A 101 10.29 -0.49 8.95
CA ALA A 101 9.64 -0.03 10.16
C ALA A 101 8.38 -0.85 10.44
N MET A 102 8.04 -0.96 11.72
CA MET A 102 6.84 -1.62 12.21
C MET A 102 6.01 -0.63 13.00
N LEU A 103 4.72 -0.56 12.70
CA LEU A 103 3.74 0.25 13.42
C LEU A 103 2.75 -0.65 14.14
N LYS A 104 2.22 -0.17 15.26
CA LYS A 104 1.16 -0.84 16.02
C LYS A 104 -0.05 0.08 16.14
N ILE A 105 -1.24 -0.46 15.86
CA ILE A 105 -2.52 0.23 16.08
C ILE A 105 -2.64 0.59 17.56
N THR A 106 -3.00 1.83 17.84
CA THR A 106 -3.28 2.32 19.20
C THR A 106 -4.77 2.47 19.44
N ASN A 107 -5.52 2.95 18.45
CA ASN A 107 -6.94 3.24 18.56
C ASN A 107 -7.63 3.07 17.19
N TYR A 108 -8.91 2.73 17.20
CA TYR A 108 -9.76 2.79 16.01
C TYR A 108 -10.35 4.19 15.86
N THR A 109 -10.71 4.55 14.63
CA THR A 109 -11.27 5.87 14.31
C THR A 109 -12.67 5.77 13.73
N ASP A 110 -13.30 6.89 13.43
CA ASP A 110 -14.32 6.98 12.39
C ASP A 110 -13.65 7.23 11.02
N ASP A 111 -14.46 7.30 9.96
CA ASP A 111 -13.99 7.51 8.58
C ASP A 111 -13.26 8.86 8.40
N TYR A 112 -13.41 9.79 9.36
CA TYR A 112 -12.84 11.13 9.40
C TYR A 112 -11.64 11.27 10.36
N CYS A 113 -11.08 10.14 10.84
CA CYS A 113 -9.91 10.06 11.71
C CYS A 113 -10.14 10.56 13.15
N ASN A 114 -11.39 10.74 13.58
CA ASN A 114 -11.70 11.02 14.97
C ASN A 114 -11.69 9.72 15.77
N TYR A 115 -11.30 9.79 17.05
CA TYR A 115 -11.35 8.61 17.92
C TYR A 115 -12.77 8.05 18.00
N SER A 116 -12.90 6.74 17.83
CA SER A 116 -14.19 6.06 17.88
C SER A 116 -14.10 4.76 18.65
N ASN A 117 -15.13 4.49 19.45
CA ASN A 117 -15.30 3.20 20.10
C ASN A 117 -15.98 2.17 19.16
N LYS A 118 -16.46 2.60 17.99
CA LYS A 118 -17.11 1.75 16.99
C LYS A 118 -16.08 1.05 16.10
N LYS A 119 -15.41 0.06 16.67
CA LYS A 119 -14.30 -0.66 16.03
C LYS A 119 -14.72 -1.76 15.05
N LEU A 120 -15.92 -2.33 15.18
CA LEU A 120 -16.25 -3.62 14.55
C LEU A 120 -16.10 -3.60 13.03
N TYR A 121 -16.67 -2.60 12.37
CA TYR A 121 -16.59 -2.44 10.90
C TYR A 121 -15.14 -2.28 10.41
N HIS A 122 -14.37 -1.38 11.02
CA HIS A 122 -12.96 -1.18 10.65
C HIS A 122 -12.08 -2.39 10.97
N GLN A 123 -12.39 -3.14 12.04
CA GLN A 123 -11.74 -4.40 12.34
C GLN A 123 -11.97 -5.46 11.26
N GLU A 124 -13.20 -5.53 10.73
CA GLU A 124 -13.55 -6.43 9.63
C GLU A 124 -12.80 -6.05 8.35
N ILE A 125 -12.72 -4.76 8.03
CA ILE A 125 -11.91 -4.27 6.90
C ILE A 125 -10.45 -4.72 7.05
N ILE A 126 -9.82 -4.48 8.21
CA ILE A 126 -8.43 -4.89 8.46
C ILE A 126 -8.28 -6.40 8.30
N LYS A 127 -9.19 -7.17 8.91
CA LYS A 127 -9.17 -8.63 8.86
C LYS A 127 -9.27 -9.17 7.44
N ASN A 128 -10.06 -8.53 6.59
CA ASN A 128 -10.28 -8.93 5.20
C ASN A 128 -9.13 -8.49 4.28
N GLN A 129 -8.44 -7.40 4.62
CA GLN A 129 -7.37 -6.85 3.79
C GLN A 129 -5.95 -7.25 4.21
N LYS A 130 -5.73 -7.83 5.41
CA LYS A 130 -4.38 -8.21 5.87
C LYS A 130 -3.65 -9.14 4.90
N ILE A 131 -2.36 -8.87 4.68
CA ILE A 131 -1.53 -9.69 3.80
C ILE A 131 -1.03 -10.90 4.57
N GLN A 132 -1.24 -12.08 4.00
CA GLN A 132 -0.64 -13.29 4.53
C GLN A 132 0.82 -13.38 4.11
N ILE A 133 1.71 -13.35 5.10
CA ILE A 133 3.12 -13.66 4.89
C ILE A 133 3.29 -15.18 5.00
N PRO A 134 3.92 -15.84 4.02
CA PRO A 134 4.15 -17.28 4.04
C PRO A 134 5.18 -17.68 5.11
N ASP A 135 4.74 -17.60 6.36
CA ASP A 135 5.22 -18.39 7.51
C ASP A 135 4.08 -18.65 8.53
N TYR A 136 2.83 -18.33 8.15
CA TYR A 136 1.62 -18.64 8.90
C TYR A 136 0.64 -19.32 7.95
N LYS A 137 0.27 -20.57 8.29
CA LYS A 137 -0.39 -21.51 7.40
C LYS A 137 -1.68 -20.96 6.74
N LYS A 138 -1.68 -21.07 5.40
CA LYS A 138 -2.79 -21.26 4.44
C LYS A 138 -3.27 -19.99 3.71
N PRO A 139 -3.00 -19.85 2.39
CA PRO A 139 -3.52 -18.76 1.56
C PRO A 139 -5.05 -18.70 1.63
N LEU A 140 -5.59 -17.59 2.14
CA LEU A 140 -6.99 -17.24 1.88
C LEU A 140 -7.07 -16.82 0.41
N LYS A 141 -8.02 -17.41 -0.33
CA LYS A 141 -8.44 -16.89 -1.64
C LYS A 141 -8.89 -15.45 -1.42
N ARG A 142 -8.06 -14.49 -1.82
CA ARG A 142 -8.48 -13.09 -1.95
C ARG A 142 -9.33 -12.98 -3.21
N ASP A 143 -10.40 -12.20 -3.13
CA ASP A 143 -11.10 -11.78 -4.33
C ASP A 143 -10.10 -11.08 -5.25
N THR A 144 -10.04 -11.60 -6.47
CA THR A 144 -9.03 -11.28 -7.46
C THR A 144 -8.96 -9.78 -7.70
N ILE A 145 -7.78 -9.19 -7.47
CA ILE A 145 -7.41 -7.88 -8.02
C ILE A 145 -7.62 -7.96 -9.53
N ASN A 146 -8.19 -6.91 -10.13
CA ASN A 146 -8.35 -6.85 -11.57
C ASN A 146 -6.96 -7.00 -12.23
N PRO A 147 -6.71 -8.02 -13.07
CA PRO A 147 -5.42 -8.20 -13.75
C PRO A 147 -5.11 -7.07 -14.74
N LYS A 148 -6.08 -6.17 -15.00
CA LYS A 148 -5.91 -4.91 -15.74
C LYS A 148 -5.65 -3.69 -14.84
N SER A 149 -5.34 -3.88 -13.56
CA SER A 149 -4.91 -2.75 -12.73
C SER A 149 -3.62 -2.17 -13.32
N PRO A 150 -3.54 -0.85 -13.59
CA PRO A 150 -2.34 -0.13 -13.99
C PRO A 150 -1.18 -0.35 -13.02
N PHE A 151 -1.43 -0.72 -11.76
CA PHE A 151 -0.39 -1.12 -10.82
C PHE A 151 0.18 -2.51 -11.13
N PHE A 152 -0.59 -3.41 -11.75
CA PHE A 152 -0.19 -4.79 -12.01
C PHE A 152 0.56 -5.01 -13.33
N TYR A 153 0.48 -4.10 -14.31
CA TYR A 153 1.05 -4.38 -15.63
C TYR A 153 1.88 -3.30 -16.30
N LYS A 154 2.15 -2.14 -15.67
CA LYS A 154 2.86 -1.08 -16.39
C LYS A 154 3.74 -0.18 -15.54
N ASN A 155 4.59 -0.76 -14.69
CA ASN A 155 5.87 -0.17 -14.31
C ASN A 155 6.72 -1.22 -13.61
N TYR A 156 7.33 -2.14 -14.35
CA TYR A 156 8.57 -2.75 -13.88
C TYR A 156 9.69 -1.80 -14.31
N MET A 157 10.41 -1.24 -13.32
CA MET A 157 11.73 -0.60 -13.38
C MET A 157 11.92 0.93 -13.41
N HIS A 158 10.96 1.81 -13.76
CA HIS A 158 11.30 3.25 -13.90
C HIS A 158 10.67 4.27 -12.94
N THR A 159 9.59 3.95 -12.22
CA THR A 159 8.86 4.95 -11.40
C THR A 159 8.62 4.54 -9.95
N ILE A 160 8.94 3.29 -9.59
CA ILE A 160 8.48 2.68 -8.33
C ILE A 160 9.42 2.89 -7.13
N ALA A 161 10.61 3.43 -7.33
CA ALA A 161 11.53 3.71 -6.22
C ALA A 161 11.15 4.95 -5.39
N ILE A 162 10.14 5.72 -5.81
CA ILE A 162 9.82 7.02 -5.19
C ILE A 162 8.87 6.85 -4.00
N GLU A 163 7.80 6.08 -4.15
CA GLU A 163 6.81 5.88 -3.10
C GLU A 163 7.29 4.86 -2.07
N GLN A 164 7.18 5.19 -0.78
CA GLN A 164 7.76 4.42 0.32
C GLN A 164 6.70 3.57 1.01
N GLY A 165 7.02 2.31 1.28
CA GLY A 165 6.18 1.37 2.01
C GLY A 165 5.11 0.66 1.17
N VAL A 166 5.23 0.68 -0.16
CA VAL A 166 4.32 0.01 -1.09
C VAL A 166 4.71 -1.48 -1.17
N PRO A 167 3.82 -2.44 -0.83
CA PRO A 167 4.09 -3.86 -1.03
C PRO A 167 4.03 -4.25 -2.51
N TYR A 168 4.88 -5.20 -2.89
CA TYR A 168 4.93 -5.82 -4.20
C TYR A 168 4.47 -7.26 -4.13
N PHE A 169 3.75 -7.68 -5.17
CA PHE A 169 3.23 -9.04 -5.28
C PHE A 169 3.66 -9.68 -6.60
N ASP A 170 3.79 -11.00 -6.60
CA ASP A 170 3.94 -11.77 -7.83
C ASP A 170 2.59 -11.95 -8.56
N LYS A 171 2.62 -12.63 -9.71
CA LYS A 171 1.44 -12.95 -10.53
C LYS A 171 0.40 -13.83 -9.80
N ASP A 172 0.83 -14.53 -8.75
CA ASP A 172 0.02 -15.44 -7.96
C ASP A 172 -0.47 -14.77 -6.65
N TYR A 173 -0.27 -13.44 -6.56
CA TYR A 173 -0.65 -12.60 -5.42
C TYR A 173 0.09 -12.90 -4.12
N ASN A 174 1.27 -13.49 -4.18
CA ASN A 174 2.15 -13.65 -3.02
C ASN A 174 2.98 -12.38 -2.81
N LEU A 175 3.16 -11.97 -1.56
CA LEU A 175 4.02 -10.83 -1.21
C LEU A 175 5.48 -11.18 -1.53
N ILE A 176 6.13 -10.39 -2.37
CA ILE A 176 7.55 -10.58 -2.75
C ILE A 176 8.48 -9.52 -2.15
N GLY A 177 7.92 -8.38 -1.71
CA GLY A 177 8.71 -7.34 -1.08
C GLY A 177 7.95 -6.05 -0.78
N ILE A 178 8.67 -5.02 -0.37
CA ILE A 178 8.16 -3.68 -0.09
C ILE A 178 9.13 -2.60 -0.58
N SER A 179 8.62 -1.47 -1.10
CA SER A 179 9.46 -0.32 -1.44
C SER A 179 9.95 0.33 -0.15
N SER A 180 11.26 0.54 -0.05
CA SER A 180 11.83 1.28 1.05
C SER A 180 13.21 1.81 0.71
N ASN A 181 13.46 3.06 1.05
CA ASN A 181 14.73 3.75 0.82
C ASN A 181 15.21 3.59 -0.63
N ASN A 182 14.30 3.79 -1.58
CA ASN A 182 14.51 3.72 -3.02
C ASN A 182 14.95 2.34 -3.55
N LYS A 183 14.71 1.27 -2.79
CA LYS A 183 14.93 -0.12 -3.20
C LYS A 183 13.72 -0.99 -2.84
N ILE A 184 13.66 -2.20 -3.39
CA ILE A 184 12.70 -3.23 -2.97
C ILE A 184 13.37 -4.11 -1.92
N ILE A 185 12.78 -4.16 -0.72
CA ILE A 185 13.20 -5.07 0.35
C ILE A 185 12.47 -6.39 0.12
N LYS A 186 13.23 -7.49 0.01
CA LYS A 186 12.69 -8.82 -0.30
C LYS A 186 11.91 -9.41 0.89
N ILE A 187 10.99 -10.31 0.59
CA ILE A 187 10.15 -10.99 1.59
C ILE A 187 10.94 -11.66 2.72
N ASP A 188 12.08 -12.29 2.42
CA ASP A 188 12.92 -12.95 3.44
C ASP A 188 13.46 -11.96 4.49
N GLU A 189 13.81 -10.75 4.07
CA GLU A 189 14.27 -9.68 4.96
C GLU A 189 13.12 -9.16 5.83
N ILE A 190 11.91 -9.06 5.26
CA ILE A 190 10.68 -8.68 5.97
C ILE A 190 10.35 -9.73 7.04
N ILE A 191 10.37 -11.02 6.70
CA ILE A 191 10.13 -12.13 7.63
C ILE A 191 11.15 -12.08 8.77
N SER A 192 12.44 -11.96 8.45
CA SER A 192 13.51 -11.84 9.45
C SER A 192 13.31 -10.63 10.38
N PHE A 193 12.90 -9.49 9.84
CA PHE A 193 12.60 -8.29 10.62
C PHE A 193 11.43 -8.52 11.59
N ILE A 194 10.32 -9.09 11.12
CA ILE A 194 9.15 -9.39 11.95
C ILE A 194 9.52 -10.35 13.09
N HIS A 195 10.24 -11.44 12.79
CA HIS A 195 10.71 -12.39 13.80
C HIS A 195 11.60 -11.74 14.86
N ASN A 196 12.52 -10.87 14.44
CA ASN A 196 13.43 -10.19 15.36
C ASN A 196 12.73 -9.22 16.32
N ILE A 197 11.60 -8.62 15.91
CA ILE A 197 10.81 -7.73 16.78
C ILE A 197 9.90 -8.54 17.70
N LYS A 198 9.12 -9.48 17.14
CA LYS A 198 8.18 -10.28 17.93
C LYS A 198 8.87 -11.14 18.99
N SER A 199 10.11 -11.60 18.74
CA SER A 199 10.90 -12.31 19.75
C SER A 199 11.41 -11.42 20.89
N LYS A 200 11.48 -10.10 20.70
CA LYS A 200 11.90 -9.13 21.73
C LYS A 200 10.72 -8.66 22.59
N ASP A 201 9.50 -8.61 22.04
CA ASP A 201 8.29 -8.23 22.78
C ASP A 201 7.80 -9.32 23.77
N ILE A 202 8.35 -10.54 23.72
CA ILE A 202 8.01 -11.68 24.61
C ILE A 202 8.91 -11.75 25.86
N LYS A 203 9.82 -10.78 26.05
CA LYS A 203 10.66 -10.65 27.26
C LYS A 203 10.27 -9.41 28.05
#